data_AF-A0A2P2IX59-F1
#
_entry.id   AF-A0A2P2IX59-F1
#
_cell.length_a   1.000
_cell.length_b   1.000
_cell.length_c   1.000
_cell.angle_alpha   90.00
_cell.angle_beta   90.00
_cell.angle_gamma   90.00
#
_symmetry.space_group_name_H-M   'P 1'
#
loop_
_entity.id
_entity.type
_entity.pdbx_description
1 polymer ?
#
loop_
_entity_poly.entity_id
_entity_poly.type
_entity_poly.pdbx_seq_one_letter_code
_entity_poly.pdbx_strand_id
1 'polypeptide(L)'
;MGKSETSSGGEENPRPWQSYHTVYTNAKAGMDGVDKEKVQRTVYEMSRGSKYFDNEERKEAFIKQKIDNMHAQRAKLTAANLSHYQMVADKRIMELEATRDLLRVWLHVDMDAFYAAVETLSNPSLKGKPMAVGSMSMISTANYEARRFGVRAAMPGFIARKLCPQLIFVPADFKKYTYYSDLTRKVFQRYDPHFMATSLDEAYLDITDVCKQRGLASGEVCRLFSSTIEYYFAWH
;
A
#
# COMPACT_ATOMS: atom_id res chain seq x y z
N MET A 1 59.26 -21.86 -13.74
CA MET A 1 58.26 -21.13 -14.56
C MET A 1 56.88 -21.65 -14.20
N GLY A 2 56.21 -21.00 -13.26
CA GLY A 2 54.80 -21.26 -12.94
C GLY A 2 54.15 -19.89 -12.79
N LYS A 3 53.30 -19.52 -13.76
CA LYS A 3 52.64 -18.22 -13.80
C LYS A 3 51.59 -18.17 -12.68
N SER A 4 51.68 -17.13 -11.87
CA SER A 4 50.62 -16.65 -10.99
C SER A 4 49.46 -16.13 -11.83
N GLU A 5 48.31 -16.79 -11.77
CA GLU A 5 47.05 -16.24 -12.26
C GLU A 5 46.45 -15.36 -11.16
N THR A 6 46.63 -14.06 -11.33
CA THR A 6 45.88 -13.02 -10.62
C THR A 6 44.42 -13.11 -11.03
N SER A 7 43.54 -13.52 -10.11
CA SER A 7 42.10 -13.42 -10.28
C SER A 7 41.73 -11.93 -10.40
N SER A 8 41.30 -11.51 -11.58
CA SER A 8 40.69 -10.20 -11.81
C SER A 8 39.37 -10.13 -11.03
N GLY A 9 39.40 -9.50 -9.86
CA GLY A 9 38.19 -9.05 -9.18
C GLY A 9 37.48 -8.07 -10.09
N GLY A 10 36.32 -8.46 -10.62
CA GLY A 10 35.44 -7.54 -11.30
C GLY A 10 35.05 -6.44 -10.33
N GLU A 11 35.41 -5.20 -10.63
CA GLU A 11 34.88 -4.02 -9.95
C GLU A 11 33.36 -4.06 -10.08
N GLU A 12 32.66 -4.43 -9.00
CA GLU A 12 31.22 -4.24 -8.93
C GLU A 12 30.95 -2.74 -9.07
N ASN A 13 30.44 -2.36 -10.23
CA ASN A 13 30.04 -1.00 -10.53
C ASN A 13 29.12 -0.51 -9.39
N PRO A 14 29.46 0.57 -8.67
CA PRO A 14 28.68 0.98 -7.51
C PRO A 14 27.23 1.21 -7.94
N ARG A 15 26.30 0.55 -7.25
CA ARG A 15 24.84 0.64 -7.49
C ARG A 15 24.20 1.57 -6.46
N PRO A 16 24.41 2.90 -6.54
CA PRO A 16 23.97 3.84 -5.51
C PRO A 16 22.44 3.90 -5.34
N TRP A 17 21.68 3.39 -6.32
CA TRP A 17 20.22 3.27 -6.22
C TRP A 17 19.76 2.22 -5.20
N GLN A 18 20.62 1.25 -4.82
CA GLN A 18 20.25 0.21 -3.86
C GLN A 18 20.07 0.75 -2.43
N SER A 19 20.81 1.81 -2.07
CA SER A 19 20.67 2.52 -0.80
C SER A 19 19.58 3.59 -0.82
N TYR A 20 18.94 3.86 -1.97
CA TYR A 20 17.90 4.88 -2.07
C TYR A 20 16.53 4.27 -1.77
N HIS A 21 16.14 4.29 -0.50
CA HIS A 21 14.98 3.55 0.02
C HIS A 21 13.61 4.23 -0.20
N THR A 22 13.57 5.44 -0.77
CA THR A 22 12.31 6.18 -1.03
C THR A 22 11.44 5.58 -2.14
N VAL A 23 11.96 4.63 -2.91
CA VAL A 23 11.32 4.08 -4.12
C VAL A 23 10.24 3.04 -3.81
N TYR A 24 10.40 2.29 -2.72
CA TYR A 24 9.53 1.15 -2.39
C TYR A 24 9.21 1.16 -0.90
N THR A 25 8.29 2.03 -0.49
CA THR A 25 7.89 2.09 0.91
C THR A 25 6.85 1.03 1.30
N ASN A 26 6.12 0.44 0.36
CA ASN A 26 5.11 -0.61 0.65
C ASN A 26 4.93 -1.59 -0.52
N ALA A 27 4.82 -2.89 -0.25
CA ALA A 27 4.26 -3.85 -1.21
C ALA A 27 2.79 -3.46 -1.47
N LYS A 28 2.41 -3.24 -2.74
CA LYS A 28 1.02 -2.98 -3.12
C LYS A 28 0.50 -4.18 -3.92
N ALA A 29 -0.77 -4.54 -3.73
CA ALA A 29 -1.40 -5.61 -4.49
C ALA A 29 -1.21 -5.41 -6.00
N GLY A 30 -0.91 -6.49 -6.73
CA GLY A 30 -0.69 -6.45 -8.17
C GLY A 30 0.68 -5.94 -8.63
N MET A 31 1.67 -5.89 -7.72
CA MET A 31 3.07 -5.59 -8.05
C MET A 31 3.97 -6.83 -8.01
N ASP A 32 3.37 -8.03 -8.00
CA ASP A 32 4.12 -9.28 -8.03
C ASP A 32 4.88 -9.42 -9.36
N GLY A 33 6.16 -9.79 -9.29
CA GLY A 33 7.03 -9.96 -10.45
C GLY A 33 7.52 -8.66 -11.11
N VAL A 34 7.27 -7.49 -10.51
CA VAL A 34 7.85 -6.22 -11.00
C VAL A 34 9.38 -6.25 -10.84
N ASP A 35 10.09 -5.81 -11.88
CA ASP A 35 11.53 -5.58 -11.84
C ASP A 35 11.86 -4.41 -10.90
N LYS A 36 12.08 -4.73 -9.62
CA LYS A 36 12.34 -3.75 -8.55
C LYS A 36 13.61 -2.96 -8.81
N GLU A 37 14.66 -3.59 -9.37
CA GLU A 37 15.93 -2.93 -9.62
C GLU A 37 15.78 -1.87 -10.73
N LYS A 38 15.09 -2.20 -11.82
CA LYS A 38 14.80 -1.22 -12.88
C LYS A 38 14.02 -0.02 -12.35
N VAL A 39 13.01 -0.26 -11.51
CA VAL A 39 12.20 0.81 -10.90
C VAL A 39 13.07 1.67 -9.97
N GLN A 40 13.83 1.06 -9.06
CA GLN A 40 14.73 1.77 -8.14
C GLN A 40 15.74 2.63 -8.89
N ARG A 41 16.43 2.05 -9.89
CA ARG A 41 17.40 2.77 -10.71
C ARG A 41 16.77 3.97 -11.40
N THR A 42 15.61 3.78 -12.04
CA THR A 42 14.91 4.85 -12.76
C THR A 42 14.50 5.99 -11.83
N VAL A 43 13.90 5.67 -10.67
CA VAL A 43 13.48 6.68 -9.71
C VAL A 43 14.70 7.43 -9.16
N TYR A 44 15.78 6.73 -8.84
CA TYR A 44 17.03 7.34 -8.38
C TYR A 44 17.61 8.29 -9.43
N GLU A 45 17.80 7.82 -10.67
CA GLU A 45 18.36 8.62 -11.77
C GLU A 45 17.55 9.89 -12.05
N MET A 46 16.22 9.79 -11.96
CA MET A 46 15.32 10.92 -12.18
C MET A 46 15.19 11.86 -10.99
N SER A 47 15.55 11.41 -9.78
CA SER A 47 15.45 12.21 -8.56
C SER A 47 16.77 12.89 -8.21
N ARG A 48 17.91 12.23 -8.49
CA ARG A 48 19.24 12.68 -8.09
C ARG A 48 19.53 14.12 -8.54
N GLY A 49 20.03 14.93 -7.62
CA GLY A 49 20.37 16.34 -7.85
C GLY A 49 19.18 17.30 -7.79
N SER A 50 17.99 16.82 -7.44
CA SER A 50 16.83 17.67 -7.14
C SER A 50 16.80 18.08 -5.67
N LYS A 51 16.15 19.22 -5.36
CA LYS A 51 15.88 19.63 -3.97
C LYS A 51 15.09 18.58 -3.17
N TYR A 52 14.25 17.80 -3.85
CA TYR A 52 13.51 16.70 -3.23
C TYR A 52 14.48 15.61 -2.77
N PHE A 53 15.41 15.20 -3.63
CA PHE A 53 16.42 14.20 -3.33
C PHE A 53 17.29 14.63 -2.14
N ASP A 54 17.81 15.86 -2.14
CA ASP A 54 18.61 16.38 -1.03
C ASP A 54 17.83 16.38 0.30
N ASN A 55 16.52 16.64 0.24
CA ASN A 55 15.65 16.60 1.41
C ASN A 55 15.42 15.16 1.91
N GLU A 56 15.25 14.21 1.00
CA GLU A 56 15.12 12.80 1.36
C GLU A 56 16.43 12.25 1.96
N GLU A 57 17.61 12.63 1.43
CA GLU A 57 18.90 12.27 2.02
C GLU A 57 19.05 12.83 3.45
N ARG A 58 18.61 14.06 3.70
CA ARG A 58 18.61 14.64 5.06
C ARG A 58 17.68 13.87 6.01
N LYS A 59 16.48 13.50 5.56
CA LYS A 59 15.55 12.69 6.36
C LYS A 59 16.14 11.32 6.67
N GLU A 60 16.77 10.69 5.70
CA GLU A 60 17.42 9.40 5.87
C GLU A 60 18.57 9.47 6.87
N ALA A 61 19.42 10.49 6.78
CA ALA A 61 20.49 10.74 7.76
C ALA A 61 19.92 10.96 9.17
N PHE A 62 18.83 11.70 9.31
CA PHE A 62 18.14 11.90 10.58
C PHE A 62 17.57 10.60 11.15
N ILE A 63 16.91 9.78 10.31
CA ILE A 63 16.40 8.46 10.71
C ILE A 63 17.54 7.56 11.16
N LYS A 64 18.66 7.53 10.43
CA LYS A 64 19.85 6.76 10.79
C LYS A 64 20.39 7.18 12.16
N GLN A 65 20.53 8.49 12.39
CA GLN A 65 20.95 9.00 13.70
C GLN A 65 19.99 8.56 14.83
N LYS A 66 18.68 8.55 14.58
CA LYS A 66 17.68 8.07 15.55
C LYS A 66 17.85 6.58 15.84
N ILE A 67 18.12 5.76 14.81
CA ILE A 67 18.40 4.33 14.96
C ILE A 67 19.67 4.11 15.79
N ASP A 68 20.75 4.83 15.50
CA ASP A 68 22.00 4.74 16.26
C ASP A 68 21.80 5.12 17.74
N ASN A 69 21.04 6.19 18.00
CA ASN A 69 20.66 6.57 19.36
C ASN A 69 19.86 5.48 20.08
N MET A 70 18.92 4.83 19.38
CA MET A 70 18.16 3.70 19.94
C MET A 70 19.07 2.51 20.24
N HIS A 71 20.04 2.19 19.37
CA HIS A 71 21.03 1.15 19.64
C HIS A 71 21.89 1.48 20.85
N ALA A 72 22.35 2.72 20.98
CA ALA A 72 23.13 3.18 22.13
C ALA A 72 22.33 3.12 23.43
N GLN A 73 21.03 3.46 23.40
CA GLN A 73 20.13 3.28 24.55
C GLN A 73 19.95 1.81 24.91
N ARG A 74 19.70 0.94 23.91
CA ARG A 74 19.57 -0.50 24.10
C ARG A 74 20.82 -1.11 24.75
N ALA A 75 22.01 -0.68 24.34
CA ALA A 75 23.28 -1.16 24.88
C ALA A 75 23.49 -0.84 26.37
N LYS A 76 22.75 0.14 26.92
CA LYS A 76 22.81 0.51 28.35
C LYS A 76 21.87 -0.33 29.23
N LEU A 77 20.99 -1.14 28.63
CA LEU A 77 20.04 -1.94 29.38
C LEU A 77 20.75 -3.10 30.09
N THR A 78 20.50 -3.23 31.39
CA THR A 78 21.00 -4.35 32.20
C THR A 78 20.01 -5.51 32.22
N ALA A 79 20.46 -6.70 32.66
CA ALA A 79 19.57 -7.85 32.87
C ALA A 79 18.43 -7.53 33.86
N ALA A 80 18.69 -6.72 34.89
CA ALA A 80 17.67 -6.28 35.83
C ALA A 80 16.62 -5.36 35.17
N ASN A 81 17.05 -4.43 34.29
CA ASN A 81 16.11 -3.60 33.52
C ASN A 81 15.23 -4.46 32.61
N LEU A 82 15.83 -5.39 31.87
CA LEU A 82 15.11 -6.28 30.96
C LEU A 82 14.09 -7.14 31.71
N SER A 83 14.48 -7.73 32.84
CA SER A 83 13.57 -8.52 33.68
C SER A 83 12.40 -7.68 34.21
N HIS A 84 12.65 -6.45 34.67
CA HIS A 84 11.60 -5.54 35.10
C HIS A 84 10.63 -5.18 33.96
N TYR A 85 11.15 -4.77 32.79
CA TYR A 85 10.30 -4.42 31.65
C TYR A 85 9.53 -5.61 31.08
N GLN A 86 10.12 -6.80 31.10
CA GLN A 86 9.44 -8.03 30.72
C GLN A 86 8.25 -8.28 31.64
N MET A 87 8.43 -8.19 32.97
CA MET A 87 7.34 -8.34 33.94
C MET A 87 6.22 -7.33 33.71
N VAL A 88 6.55 -6.06 33.42
CA VAL A 88 5.56 -5.02 33.12
C VAL A 88 4.79 -5.33 31.81
N ALA A 89 5.50 -5.76 30.77
CA ALA A 89 4.91 -6.13 29.50
C ALA A 89 4.01 -7.37 29.63
N ASP A 90 4.47 -8.41 30.32
CA ASP A 90 3.72 -9.65 30.54
C ASP A 90 2.44 -9.40 31.33
N LYS A 91 2.52 -8.57 32.38
CA LYS A 91 1.32 -8.14 33.10
C LYS A 91 0.32 -7.47 32.15
N ARG A 92 0.79 -6.56 31.29
CA ARG A 92 -0.09 -5.87 30.34
C ARG A 92 -0.69 -6.82 29.29
N ILE A 93 0.10 -7.78 28.81
CA ILE A 93 -0.38 -8.82 27.89
C ILE A 93 -1.47 -9.63 28.57
N MET A 94 -1.25 -10.10 29.81
CA MET A 94 -2.27 -10.85 30.57
C MET A 94 -3.57 -10.05 30.74
N GLU A 95 -3.49 -8.75 31.05
CA GLU A 95 -4.66 -7.87 31.14
C GLU A 95 -5.41 -7.77 29.79
N LEU A 96 -4.69 -7.61 28.68
CA LEU A 96 -5.28 -7.54 27.35
C LEU A 96 -5.94 -8.87 26.95
N GLU A 97 -5.24 -9.99 27.15
CA GLU A 97 -5.76 -11.34 26.87
C GLU A 97 -7.01 -11.66 27.67
N ALA A 98 -7.06 -11.28 28.95
CA ALA A 98 -8.22 -11.48 29.81
C ALA A 98 -9.47 -10.74 29.31
N THR A 99 -9.30 -9.68 28.49
CA THR A 99 -10.39 -8.87 27.92
C THR A 99 -10.60 -9.09 26.43
N ARG A 100 -9.91 -10.07 25.82
CA ARG A 100 -10.02 -10.34 24.38
C ARG A 100 -11.42 -10.84 24.03
N ASP A 101 -12.11 -10.10 23.17
CA ASP A 101 -13.42 -10.47 22.63
C ASP A 101 -13.29 -11.07 21.21
N LEU A 102 -13.77 -12.30 21.04
CA LEU A 102 -13.79 -13.03 19.77
C LEU A 102 -15.23 -13.26 19.25
N LEU A 103 -16.24 -12.64 19.88
CA LEU A 103 -17.65 -12.78 19.51
C LEU A 103 -18.05 -11.92 18.33
N ARG A 104 -17.22 -10.95 17.94
CA ARG A 104 -17.49 -10.00 16.87
C ARG A 104 -16.85 -10.45 15.55
N VAL A 105 -17.60 -10.29 14.48
CA VAL A 105 -17.14 -10.53 13.11
C VAL A 105 -17.02 -9.19 12.41
N TRP A 106 -15.79 -8.69 12.29
CA TRP A 106 -15.47 -7.46 11.58
C TRP A 106 -15.14 -7.75 10.12
N LEU A 107 -15.79 -7.02 9.21
CA LEU A 107 -15.48 -7.00 7.79
C LEU A 107 -14.77 -5.69 7.46
N HIS A 108 -13.55 -5.79 6.94
CA HIS A 108 -12.85 -4.68 6.31
C HIS A 108 -13.01 -4.77 4.80
N VAL A 109 -13.42 -3.66 4.19
CA VAL A 109 -13.66 -3.52 2.75
C VAL A 109 -12.69 -2.48 2.21
N ASP A 110 -12.01 -2.81 1.12
CA ASP A 110 -11.09 -1.93 0.38
C ASP A 110 -11.35 -2.17 -1.12
N MET A 111 -11.77 -1.13 -1.84
CA MET A 111 -12.09 -1.25 -3.26
C MET A 111 -10.84 -1.25 -4.15
N ASP A 112 -10.69 -2.31 -4.93
CA ASP A 112 -9.57 -2.54 -5.82
C ASP A 112 -9.30 -1.38 -6.80
N ALA A 113 -8.17 -0.71 -6.60
CA ALA A 113 -7.71 0.39 -7.47
C ALA A 113 -8.81 1.45 -7.74
N PHE A 114 -9.59 1.78 -6.71
CA PHE A 114 -10.89 2.45 -6.82
C PHE A 114 -11.02 3.53 -7.90
N TYR A 115 -10.22 4.60 -7.86
CA TYR A 115 -10.38 5.67 -8.86
C TYR A 115 -10.12 5.18 -10.29
N ALA A 116 -9.12 4.32 -10.51
CA ALA A 116 -8.84 3.76 -11.82
C ALA A 116 -9.93 2.78 -12.29
N ALA A 117 -10.51 2.02 -11.36
CA ALA A 117 -11.65 1.15 -11.66
C ALA A 117 -12.89 1.97 -12.07
N VAL A 118 -13.17 3.06 -11.36
CA VAL A 118 -14.24 4.02 -11.71
C VAL A 118 -14.00 4.66 -13.08
N GLU A 119 -12.77 5.10 -13.38
CA GLU A 119 -12.44 5.62 -14.71
C GLU A 119 -12.68 4.57 -15.80
N THR A 120 -12.27 3.32 -15.57
CA THR A 120 -12.45 2.22 -16.51
C THR A 120 -13.93 1.87 -16.72
N LEU A 121 -14.74 1.93 -15.66
CA LEU A 121 -16.19 1.76 -15.73
C LEU A 121 -16.83 2.86 -16.58
N SER A 122 -16.44 4.12 -16.36
CA SER A 122 -16.97 5.26 -17.12
C SER A 122 -16.47 5.34 -18.57
N ASN A 123 -15.30 4.78 -18.86
CA ASN A 123 -14.71 4.74 -20.19
C ASN A 123 -14.11 3.35 -20.47
N PRO A 124 -14.90 2.43 -21.06
CA PRO A 124 -14.46 1.06 -21.33
C PRO A 124 -13.23 0.95 -22.24
N SER A 125 -12.89 1.99 -23.00
CA SER A 125 -11.70 2.00 -23.87
C SER A 125 -10.37 1.97 -23.09
N LEU A 126 -10.41 2.22 -21.77
CA LEU A 126 -9.27 2.14 -20.86
C LEU A 126 -8.98 0.71 -20.37
N LYS A 127 -9.94 -0.21 -20.51
CA LYS A 127 -9.82 -1.60 -20.05
C LYS A 127 -8.62 -2.29 -20.71
N GLY A 128 -7.79 -2.97 -19.92
CA GLY A 128 -6.60 -3.67 -20.41
C GLY A 128 -5.42 -2.77 -20.79
N LYS A 129 -5.53 -1.44 -20.61
CA LYS A 129 -4.44 -0.49 -20.90
C LYS A 129 -3.85 0.03 -19.60
N PRO A 130 -2.52 0.22 -19.51
CA PRO A 130 -1.91 0.81 -18.32
C PRO A 130 -2.37 2.27 -18.16
N MET A 131 -3.02 2.57 -17.04
CA MET A 131 -3.52 3.91 -16.75
C MET A 131 -3.32 4.30 -15.29
N ALA A 132 -3.24 5.61 -15.06
CA ALA A 132 -3.11 6.20 -13.74
C ALA A 132 -4.02 7.43 -13.62
N VAL A 133 -4.66 7.56 -12.46
CA VAL A 133 -5.42 8.76 -12.09
C VAL A 133 -4.46 9.73 -11.43
N GLY A 134 -4.42 10.98 -11.91
CA GLY A 134 -3.55 12.03 -11.40
C GLY A 134 -2.99 12.90 -12.50
N SER A 135 -1.75 13.36 -12.32
CA SER A 135 -1.07 14.25 -13.26
C SER A 135 0.40 13.88 -13.43
N MET A 136 1.11 14.63 -14.29
CA MET A 136 2.57 14.56 -14.38
C MET A 136 3.25 14.83 -13.03
N SER A 137 2.63 15.63 -12.16
CA SER A 137 3.21 15.99 -10.87
C SER A 137 3.05 14.87 -9.84
N MET A 138 1.88 14.22 -9.78
CA MET A 138 1.61 13.18 -8.80
C MET A 138 0.48 12.24 -9.24
N ILE A 139 0.67 10.94 -8.99
CA ILE A 139 -0.33 9.90 -9.21
C ILE A 139 -1.09 9.62 -7.91
N SER A 140 -2.43 9.66 -8.00
CA SER A 140 -3.33 9.27 -6.91
C SER A 140 -3.51 7.76 -6.88
N THR A 141 -3.79 7.13 -8.03
CA THR A 141 -3.88 5.67 -8.14
C THR A 141 -3.45 5.18 -9.52
N ALA A 142 -3.07 3.90 -9.58
CA ALA A 142 -2.72 3.22 -10.82
C ALA A 142 -3.47 1.88 -10.91
N ASN A 143 -3.94 1.54 -12.10
CA ASN A 143 -4.57 0.24 -12.34
C ASN A 143 -3.54 -0.90 -12.32
N TYR A 144 -4.04 -2.14 -12.30
CA TYR A 144 -3.22 -3.34 -12.23
C TYR A 144 -2.27 -3.45 -13.43
N GLU A 145 -2.70 -3.07 -14.62
CA GLU A 145 -1.91 -3.06 -15.85
C GLU A 145 -0.70 -2.13 -15.75
N ALA A 146 -0.86 -0.94 -15.15
CA ALA A 146 0.24 -0.01 -14.91
C ALA A 146 1.15 -0.48 -13.76
N ARG A 147 0.60 -1.12 -12.72
CA ARG A 147 1.37 -1.64 -11.57
C ARG A 147 2.42 -2.66 -11.98
N ARG A 148 2.18 -3.44 -13.03
CA ARG A 148 3.16 -4.38 -13.62
C ARG A 148 4.45 -3.71 -14.12
N PHE A 149 4.41 -2.40 -14.40
CA PHE A 149 5.58 -1.61 -14.79
C PHE A 149 6.25 -0.91 -13.61
N GLY A 150 5.75 -1.10 -12.38
CA GLY A 150 6.20 -0.39 -11.19
C GLY A 150 5.50 0.93 -10.92
N VAL A 151 4.50 1.31 -11.72
CA VAL A 151 3.72 2.54 -11.53
C VAL A 151 2.78 2.38 -10.33
N ARG A 152 2.76 3.36 -9.42
CA ARG A 152 1.97 3.31 -8.18
C ARG A 152 1.48 4.68 -7.75
N ALA A 153 0.57 4.67 -6.76
CA ALA A 153 0.18 5.86 -6.03
C ALA A 153 1.38 6.53 -5.35
N ALA A 154 1.31 7.85 -5.19
CA ALA A 154 2.36 8.72 -4.65
C ALA A 154 3.67 8.75 -5.47
N MET A 155 3.67 8.21 -6.69
CA MET A 155 4.75 8.37 -7.65
C MET A 155 4.51 9.63 -8.51
N PRO A 156 5.53 10.48 -8.74
CA PRO A 156 5.41 11.54 -9.73
C PRO A 156 5.13 10.99 -11.13
N GLY A 157 4.16 11.57 -11.83
CA GLY A 157 3.73 11.09 -13.15
C GLY A 157 4.84 11.11 -14.21
N PHE A 158 5.75 12.08 -14.15
CA PHE A 158 6.90 12.13 -15.07
C PHE A 158 7.84 10.93 -14.91
N ILE A 159 8.01 10.41 -13.68
CA ILE A 159 8.77 9.18 -13.41
C ILE A 159 7.99 7.96 -13.90
N ALA A 160 6.69 7.90 -13.59
CA ALA A 160 5.82 6.81 -14.04
C ALA A 160 5.81 6.67 -15.57
N ARG A 161 5.81 7.78 -16.31
CA ARG A 161 5.90 7.78 -17.78
C ARG A 161 7.24 7.28 -18.30
N LYS A 162 8.33 7.45 -17.55
CA LYS A 162 9.62 6.83 -17.89
C LYS A 162 9.59 5.30 -17.72
N LEU A 163 8.90 4.82 -16.69
CA LEU A 163 8.71 3.38 -16.44
C LEU A 163 7.76 2.73 -17.45
N CYS A 164 6.70 3.45 -17.83
CA CYS A 164 5.67 3.00 -18.75
C CYS A 164 5.36 4.11 -19.77
N PRO A 165 6.05 4.15 -20.93
CA PRO A 165 5.85 5.20 -21.94
C PRO A 165 4.42 5.30 -22.49
N GLN A 166 3.72 4.16 -22.55
CA GLN A 166 2.33 4.04 -22.99
C GLN A 166 1.30 4.35 -21.90
N LEU A 167 1.72 4.87 -20.73
CA LEU A 167 0.84 5.16 -19.60
C LEU A 167 -0.16 6.28 -19.93
N ILE A 168 -1.44 5.96 -19.79
CA ILE A 168 -2.54 6.90 -19.95
C ILE A 168 -2.78 7.61 -18.61
N PHE A 169 -2.74 8.95 -18.62
CA PHE A 169 -3.10 9.75 -17.45
C PHE A 169 -4.54 10.19 -17.58
N VAL A 170 -5.32 9.95 -16.54
CA VAL A 170 -6.70 10.42 -16.42
C VAL A 170 -6.77 11.44 -15.27
N PRO A 171 -7.31 12.64 -15.50
CA PRO A 171 -7.50 13.61 -14.42
C PRO A 171 -8.41 13.05 -13.33
N ALA A 172 -8.16 13.43 -12.08
CA ALA A 172 -9.01 13.04 -10.97
C ALA A 172 -10.39 13.73 -11.05
N ASP A 173 -11.46 12.95 -10.91
CA ASP A 173 -12.84 13.44 -10.80
C ASP A 173 -13.45 13.00 -9.47
N PHE A 174 -13.24 13.81 -8.43
CA PHE A 174 -13.71 13.50 -7.09
C PHE A 174 -15.25 13.51 -6.97
N LYS A 175 -15.98 14.23 -7.82
CA LYS A 175 -17.44 14.18 -7.81
C LYS A 175 -17.90 12.78 -8.23
N LYS A 176 -17.29 12.24 -9.29
CA LYS A 176 -17.54 10.88 -9.75
C LYS A 176 -17.13 9.83 -8.71
N TYR A 177 -15.97 9.99 -8.07
CA TYR A 177 -15.52 9.04 -7.04
C TYR A 177 -16.44 9.04 -5.81
N THR A 178 -16.86 10.21 -5.34
CA THR A 178 -17.83 10.32 -4.24
C THR A 178 -19.16 9.66 -4.61
N TYR A 179 -19.66 9.87 -5.83
CA TYR A 179 -20.90 9.23 -6.29
C TYR A 179 -20.84 7.69 -6.19
N TYR A 180 -19.79 7.06 -6.73
CA TYR A 180 -19.64 5.60 -6.67
C TYR A 180 -19.35 5.09 -5.25
N SER A 181 -18.65 5.87 -4.43
CA SER A 181 -18.51 5.61 -2.98
C SER A 181 -19.87 5.60 -2.29
N ASP A 182 -20.73 6.57 -2.58
CA ASP A 182 -22.06 6.63 -1.96
C ASP A 182 -22.96 5.47 -2.42
N LEU A 183 -22.82 5.00 -3.67
CA LEU A 183 -23.50 3.79 -4.13
C LEU A 183 -23.06 2.54 -3.34
N THR A 184 -21.76 2.35 -3.13
CA THR A 184 -21.26 1.21 -2.33
C THR A 184 -21.69 1.30 -0.87
N ARG A 185 -21.66 2.50 -0.28
CA ARG A 185 -22.11 2.74 1.09
C ARG A 185 -23.59 2.42 1.30
N LYS A 186 -24.45 2.58 0.30
CA LYS A 186 -25.85 2.10 0.37
C LYS A 186 -25.95 0.60 0.53
N VAL A 187 -25.01 -0.16 -0.01
CA VAL A 187 -24.90 -1.60 0.23
C VAL A 187 -24.37 -1.87 1.63
N PHE A 188 -23.34 -1.14 2.07
CA PHE A 188 -22.74 -1.29 3.40
C PHE A 188 -23.78 -1.13 4.52
N GLN A 189 -24.64 -0.11 4.41
CA GLN A 189 -25.73 0.17 5.36
C GLN A 189 -26.71 -1.00 5.55
N ARG A 190 -26.83 -1.91 4.58
CA ARG A 190 -27.70 -3.10 4.69
C ARG A 190 -27.08 -4.21 5.53
N TYR A 191 -25.76 -4.18 5.71
CA TYR A 191 -25.00 -5.15 6.51
C TYR A 191 -24.63 -4.57 7.88
N ASP A 192 -24.33 -3.28 7.94
CA ASP A 192 -24.10 -2.55 9.19
C ASP A 192 -24.56 -1.08 9.03
N PRO A 193 -25.65 -0.65 9.69
CA PRO A 193 -26.10 0.74 9.66
C PRO A 193 -25.11 1.74 10.30
N HIS A 194 -24.18 1.27 11.14
CA HIS A 194 -23.22 2.08 11.88
C HIS A 194 -21.78 1.88 11.39
N PHE A 195 -21.62 1.38 10.17
CA PHE A 195 -20.30 1.16 9.57
C PHE A 195 -19.41 2.42 9.64
N MET A 196 -18.11 2.22 9.73
CA MET A 196 -17.12 3.31 9.75
C MET A 196 -16.41 3.39 8.40
N ALA A 197 -16.64 4.47 7.65
CA ALA A 197 -15.87 4.76 6.45
C ALA A 197 -14.56 5.49 6.81
N THR A 198 -13.41 4.96 6.39
CA THR A 198 -12.09 5.60 6.58
C THR A 198 -11.69 6.45 5.38
N SER A 199 -12.16 6.11 4.18
CA SER A 199 -11.95 6.85 2.93
C SER A 199 -13.18 6.74 2.00
N LEU A 200 -13.02 7.08 0.72
CA LEU A 200 -14.04 6.82 -0.30
C LEU A 200 -14.13 5.33 -0.67
N ASP A 201 -13.06 4.58 -0.48
CA ASP A 201 -12.93 3.18 -0.87
C ASP A 201 -12.80 2.18 0.26
N GLU A 202 -12.63 2.64 1.48
CA GLU A 202 -12.41 1.78 2.64
C GLU A 202 -13.48 1.96 3.72
N ALA A 203 -13.90 0.82 4.31
CA ALA A 203 -14.84 0.80 5.41
C ALA A 203 -14.66 -0.43 6.33
N TYR A 204 -15.05 -0.25 7.59
CA TYR A 204 -15.20 -1.32 8.58
C TYR A 204 -16.67 -1.52 8.91
N LEU A 205 -17.14 -2.77 8.84
CA LEU A 205 -18.50 -3.16 9.15
C LEU A 205 -18.49 -4.23 10.24
N ASP A 206 -19.41 -4.12 11.19
CA ASP A 206 -19.71 -5.19 12.14
C ASP A 206 -20.82 -6.09 11.60
N ILE A 207 -20.45 -7.22 11.02
CA ILE A 207 -21.40 -8.16 10.40
C ILE A 207 -21.84 -9.27 11.35
N THR A 208 -21.57 -9.14 12.65
CA THR A 208 -21.88 -10.16 13.67
C THR A 208 -23.35 -10.55 13.64
N ASP A 209 -24.24 -9.56 13.65
CA ASP A 209 -25.68 -9.80 13.72
C ASP A 209 -26.22 -10.33 12.39
N VAL A 210 -25.65 -9.90 11.26
CA VAL A 210 -25.99 -10.45 9.94
C VAL A 210 -25.65 -11.94 9.86
N CYS A 211 -24.48 -12.34 10.34
CA CYS A 211 -24.08 -13.75 10.37
C CYS A 211 -25.08 -14.57 11.21
N LYS A 212 -25.44 -14.09 12.41
CA LYS A 212 -26.39 -14.75 13.31
C LYS A 212 -27.80 -14.86 12.72
N GLN A 213 -28.34 -13.75 12.22
CA GLN A 213 -29.72 -13.68 11.69
C GLN A 213 -29.90 -14.56 10.45
N ARG A 214 -28.87 -14.65 9.59
CA ARG A 214 -28.93 -15.46 8.37
C ARG A 214 -28.49 -16.90 8.58
N GLY A 215 -27.90 -17.23 9.74
CA GLY A 215 -27.32 -18.54 10.00
C GLY A 215 -26.18 -18.90 9.05
N LEU A 216 -25.43 -17.91 8.58
CA LEU A 216 -24.35 -18.06 7.60
C LEU A 216 -22.99 -17.85 8.25
N ALA A 217 -21.98 -18.56 7.75
CA ALA A 217 -20.60 -18.29 8.12
C ALA A 217 -20.16 -16.92 7.57
N SER A 218 -19.20 -16.28 8.24
CA SER A 218 -18.68 -14.96 7.84
C SER A 218 -18.22 -14.93 6.38
N GLY A 219 -17.52 -15.97 5.92
CA GLY A 219 -17.07 -16.07 4.52
C GLY A 219 -18.21 -16.15 3.50
N GLU A 220 -19.37 -16.69 3.86
CA GLU A 220 -20.56 -16.71 3.01
C GLU A 220 -21.21 -15.33 2.95
N VAL A 221 -21.32 -14.65 4.10
CA VAL A 221 -21.78 -13.26 4.18
C VAL A 221 -20.87 -12.35 3.35
N CYS A 222 -19.54 -12.52 3.41
CA CYS A 222 -18.60 -11.77 2.58
C CYS A 222 -18.81 -12.02 1.08
N ARG A 223 -19.06 -13.26 0.64
CA ARG A 223 -19.36 -13.55 -0.78
C ARG A 223 -20.64 -12.89 -1.23
N LEU A 224 -21.71 -13.00 -0.44
CA LEU A 224 -22.99 -12.33 -0.73
C LEU A 224 -22.83 -10.81 -0.78
N PHE A 225 -22.04 -10.25 0.14
CA PHE A 225 -21.71 -8.84 0.17
C PHE A 225 -21.03 -8.39 -1.13
N SER A 226 -19.95 -9.08 -1.54
CA SER A 226 -19.24 -8.80 -2.79
C SER A 226 -20.15 -8.90 -4.01
N SER A 227 -20.94 -9.98 -4.14
CA SER A 227 -21.89 -10.14 -5.25
C SER A 227 -22.99 -9.07 -5.24
N THR A 228 -23.42 -8.60 -4.07
CA THR A 228 -24.40 -7.51 -3.97
C THR A 228 -23.82 -6.22 -4.53
N ILE A 229 -22.55 -5.91 -4.23
CA ILE A 229 -21.86 -4.74 -4.77
C ILE A 229 -21.73 -4.84 -6.28
N GLU A 230 -21.21 -5.95 -6.80
CA GLU A 230 -21.06 -6.17 -8.25
C GLU A 230 -22.38 -6.03 -8.99
N TYR A 231 -23.45 -6.63 -8.47
CA TYR A 231 -24.80 -6.46 -9.02
C TYR A 231 -25.23 -5.00 -8.96
N TYR A 232 -25.05 -4.31 -7.82
CA TYR A 232 -25.48 -2.92 -7.68
C TYR A 232 -24.79 -1.99 -8.69
N PHE A 233 -23.52 -2.24 -9.02
CA PHE A 233 -22.79 -1.54 -10.09
C PHE A 233 -23.20 -1.96 -11.52
N ALA A 234 -23.68 -3.19 -11.73
CA ALA A 234 -24.13 -3.62 -13.05
C ALA A 234 -25.45 -2.93 -13.49
N TRP A 235 -26.24 -2.47 -12.53
CA TRP A 235 -27.58 -1.88 -12.75
C TRP A 235 -27.65 -0.36 -12.52
N HIS A 236 -26.52 0.29 -12.20
CA HIS A 236 -26.40 1.74 -11.98
C HIS A 236 -25.20 2.32 -12.73
#